data_AF-A0A1C3XMR5-F1
#
_entry.id   AF-A0A1C3XMR5-F1
#
_cell.length_a   1.000
_cell.length_b   1.000
_cell.length_c   1.000
_cell.angle_alpha   90.00
_cell.angle_beta   90.00
_cell.angle_gamma   90.00
#
_symmetry.space_group_name_H-M   'P 1'
#
loop_
_entity.id
_entity.type
_entity.pdbx_description
1 polymer ?
#
loop_
_entity_poly.entity_id
_entity_poly.type
_entity_poly.pdbx_seq_one_letter_code
_entity_poly.pdbx_strand_id
1 'polypeptide(L)'
;MRSSNAARATNVVPLRPRANPEITIECADNLTFMRKLPNESIHLIITSPPYNIGKEYEKRTTNEIYIEQQAATIAEAVRLLHPRGSICWQVGNGIEEGEVFPLDILLYPKFKDHGLKLRNRIVWTFGHGLHCQKRLSGRHETILWFTKDAVESLIEASLTSIEVAKGQKDSEAALKALSEANSKLVSVDLTRAGVGTYVGIRKQLEAIESLAGKLKAKLTDLESGGG
;
A
#
# COMPACT_ATOMS: atom_id res chain seq x y z
N MET A 1 11.31 2.12 -55.41
CA MET A 1 12.28 2.36 -54.32
C MET A 1 11.68 3.42 -53.41
N ARG A 2 11.44 3.26 -52.10
CA ARG A 2 11.69 2.21 -51.12
C ARG A 2 10.42 2.02 -50.30
N SER A 3 10.02 0.77 -50.12
CA SER A 3 9.08 0.35 -49.09
C SER A 3 9.79 0.45 -47.73
N SER A 4 9.17 1.16 -46.77
CA SER A 4 9.48 0.98 -45.36
C SER A 4 8.22 0.46 -44.67
N ASN A 5 8.10 -0.86 -44.60
CA ASN A 5 7.19 -1.52 -43.68
C ASN A 5 7.70 -1.27 -42.25
N ALA A 6 7.22 -0.21 -41.61
CA ALA A 6 7.32 -0.08 -40.17
C ALA A 6 6.40 -1.14 -39.56
N ALA A 7 6.99 -2.17 -38.96
CA ALA A 7 6.25 -3.19 -38.23
C ALA A 7 5.37 -2.51 -37.17
N ARG A 8 4.05 -2.61 -37.32
CA ARG A 8 3.10 -2.20 -36.27
C ARG A 8 3.43 -3.02 -35.02
N ALA A 9 3.97 -2.37 -33.99
CA ALA A 9 4.05 -2.95 -32.67
C ALA A 9 2.63 -3.30 -32.22
N THR A 10 2.32 -4.60 -32.17
CA THR A 10 1.06 -5.08 -31.62
C THR A 10 1.09 -4.85 -30.11
N ASN A 11 0.21 -3.97 -29.60
CA ASN A 11 0.03 -3.72 -28.15
C ASN A 11 -0.52 -4.94 -27.38
N VAL A 12 -0.55 -6.11 -28.03
CA VAL A 12 -0.96 -7.37 -27.46
C VAL A 12 0.31 -8.17 -27.20
N VAL A 13 0.71 -8.24 -25.93
CA VAL A 13 1.77 -9.15 -25.50
C VAL A 13 1.12 -10.51 -25.25
N PRO A 14 1.47 -11.56 -26.03
CA PRO A 14 0.94 -12.89 -25.76
C PRO A 14 1.42 -13.35 -24.39
N LEU A 15 0.46 -13.72 -23.54
CA LEU A 15 0.72 -14.23 -22.21
C LEU A 15 1.40 -15.59 -22.37
N ARG A 16 2.71 -15.65 -22.09
CA ARG A 16 3.48 -16.90 -22.15
C ARG A 16 3.35 -17.58 -20.78
N PRO A 17 2.58 -18.66 -20.65
CA PRO A 17 2.49 -19.38 -19.39
C PRO A 17 3.88 -19.90 -19.03
N ARG A 18 4.24 -19.89 -17.74
CA ARG A 18 5.39 -20.69 -17.32
C ARG A 18 5.09 -22.16 -17.64
N ALA A 19 6.05 -22.84 -18.25
CA ALA A 19 6.00 -24.29 -18.37
C ALA A 19 6.08 -24.84 -16.94
N ASN A 20 4.96 -25.34 -16.43
CA ASN A 20 4.79 -25.95 -15.10
C ASN A 20 4.74 -24.97 -13.90
N PRO A 21 3.58 -24.34 -13.61
CA PRO A 21 3.41 -23.57 -12.38
C PRO A 21 3.38 -24.49 -11.15
N GLU A 22 4.08 -24.09 -10.09
CA GLU A 22 3.91 -24.69 -8.76
C GLU A 22 2.62 -24.16 -8.14
N ILE A 23 1.76 -25.06 -7.66
CA ILE A 23 0.44 -24.72 -7.09
C ILE A 23 0.35 -25.32 -5.70
N THR A 24 0.08 -24.47 -4.71
CA THR A 24 -0.13 -24.86 -3.32
C THR A 24 -1.50 -24.36 -2.87
N ILE A 25 -2.31 -25.25 -2.29
CA ILE A 25 -3.64 -24.95 -1.76
C ILE A 25 -3.69 -25.47 -0.33
N GLU A 26 -4.08 -24.60 0.61
CA GLU A 26 -4.14 -24.90 2.04
C GLU A 26 -5.48 -24.45 2.62
N CYS A 27 -6.08 -25.30 3.46
CA CYS A 27 -7.27 -24.95 4.24
C CYS A 27 -6.82 -24.51 5.64
N ALA A 28 -6.64 -23.20 5.83
CA ALA A 28 -6.13 -22.65 7.07
C ALA A 28 -6.68 -21.24 7.32
N ASP A 29 -6.55 -20.80 8.57
CA ASP A 29 -6.68 -19.38 8.92
C ASP A 29 -5.67 -18.55 8.11
N ASN A 30 -6.16 -17.47 7.50
CA ASN A 30 -5.39 -16.70 6.52
C ASN A 30 -4.14 -16.06 7.14
N LEU A 31 -4.24 -15.48 8.34
CA LEU A 31 -3.13 -14.85 9.04
C LEU A 31 -2.10 -15.89 9.46
N THR A 32 -2.55 -17.03 9.98
CA THR A 32 -1.66 -18.14 10.35
C THR A 32 -0.92 -18.70 9.15
N PHE A 33 -1.57 -18.78 7.99
CA PHE A 33 -0.95 -19.19 6.74
C PHE A 33 0.06 -18.14 6.25
N MET A 34 -0.36 -16.87 6.11
CA MET A 34 0.46 -15.78 5.59
C MET A 34 1.73 -15.56 6.42
N ARG A 35 1.67 -15.68 7.75
CA ARG A 35 2.81 -15.49 8.67
C ARG A 35 4.00 -16.43 8.41
N LYS A 36 3.77 -17.57 7.76
CA LYS A 36 4.82 -18.54 7.42
C LYS A 36 5.56 -18.15 6.13
N LEU A 37 4.98 -17.27 5.31
CA LEU A 37 5.54 -16.88 4.03
C LEU A 37 6.57 -15.75 4.18
N PRO A 38 7.65 -15.75 3.38
CA PRO A 38 8.69 -14.73 3.45
C PRO A 38 8.17 -13.34 3.08
N ASN A 39 8.83 -12.30 3.62
CA ASN A 39 8.53 -10.92 3.23
C ASN A 39 8.72 -10.74 1.72
N GLU A 40 7.91 -9.86 1.12
CA GLU A 40 8.11 -9.37 -0.24
C GLU A 40 8.14 -10.45 -1.34
N SER A 41 7.59 -11.63 -1.07
CA SER A 41 7.64 -12.78 -1.97
C SER A 41 6.50 -12.85 -2.99
N ILE A 42 5.43 -12.05 -2.81
CA ILE A 42 4.21 -12.16 -3.61
C ILE A 42 4.07 -10.96 -4.56
N HIS A 43 4.02 -11.22 -5.86
CA HIS A 43 3.89 -10.17 -6.88
C HIS A 43 2.45 -9.68 -7.08
N LEU A 44 1.47 -10.53 -6.83
CA LEU A 44 0.06 -10.21 -6.99
C LEU A 44 -0.74 -10.88 -5.89
N ILE A 45 -1.44 -10.08 -5.11
CA ILE A 45 -2.41 -10.54 -4.12
C ILE A 45 -3.79 -10.16 -4.64
N ILE A 46 -4.66 -11.14 -4.83
CA ILE A 46 -6.07 -10.94 -5.17
C ILE A 46 -6.88 -11.56 -4.05
N THR A 47 -7.82 -10.81 -3.49
CA THR A 47 -8.66 -11.33 -2.42
C THR A 47 -10.05 -10.68 -2.41
N SER A 48 -11.00 -11.44 -1.88
CA SER A 48 -12.37 -11.06 -1.61
C SER A 48 -12.70 -11.48 -0.17
N PRO A 49 -12.19 -10.76 0.84
CA PRO A 49 -12.31 -11.19 2.22
C PRO A 49 -13.79 -11.16 2.67
N PRO A 50 -14.11 -11.74 3.84
CA PRO A 50 -15.44 -11.64 4.43
C PRO A 50 -15.98 -10.21 4.46
N TYR A 51 -17.30 -10.00 4.35
CA TYR A 51 -17.93 -8.66 4.32
C TYR A 51 -18.70 -8.30 5.58
N ASN A 52 -18.59 -9.11 6.64
CA ASN A 52 -19.37 -8.94 7.86
C ASN A 52 -20.89 -8.95 7.62
N ILE A 53 -21.33 -9.76 6.66
CA ILE A 53 -22.74 -9.87 6.24
C ILE A 53 -23.43 -11.11 6.82
N GLY A 54 -22.75 -11.86 7.69
CA GLY A 54 -23.33 -12.98 8.44
C GLY A 54 -23.62 -14.21 7.59
N LYS A 55 -22.80 -14.47 6.56
CA LYS A 55 -22.83 -15.75 5.84
C LYS A 55 -22.49 -16.91 6.79
N GLU A 56 -22.77 -18.15 6.39
CA GLU A 56 -22.54 -19.34 7.24
C GLU A 56 -21.10 -19.49 7.75
N TYR A 57 -20.13 -18.92 7.02
CA TYR A 57 -18.71 -18.90 7.38
C TYR A 57 -18.27 -17.59 8.09
N GLU A 58 -19.18 -16.66 8.35
CA GLU A 58 -18.92 -15.37 8.99
C GLU A 58 -19.71 -15.25 10.30
N LYS A 59 -19.06 -14.79 11.37
CA LYS A 59 -19.78 -14.28 12.54
C LYS A 59 -19.98 -12.79 12.35
N ARG A 60 -21.22 -12.30 12.44
CA ARG A 60 -21.50 -10.87 12.38
C ARG A 60 -20.90 -10.18 13.60
N THR A 61 -20.10 -9.15 13.38
CA THR A 61 -19.47 -8.31 14.41
C THR A 61 -19.84 -6.85 14.18
N THR A 62 -19.38 -5.95 15.05
CA THR A 62 -19.46 -4.51 14.78
C THR A 62 -18.51 -4.11 13.64
N ASN A 63 -18.73 -2.95 13.02
CA ASN A 63 -17.87 -2.45 11.96
C ASN A 63 -16.44 -2.19 12.46
N GLU A 64 -16.27 -1.78 13.71
CA GLU A 64 -14.95 -1.52 14.32
C GLU A 64 -14.12 -2.80 14.37
N ILE A 65 -14.72 -3.88 14.88
CA ILE A 65 -14.06 -5.20 14.96
C ILE A 65 -13.72 -5.71 13.56
N TYR A 66 -14.65 -5.54 12.61
CA TYR A 66 -14.41 -5.90 11.23
C TYR A 66 -13.21 -5.14 10.64
N ILE A 67 -13.19 -3.80 10.79
CA ILE A 67 -12.11 -2.96 10.28
C ILE A 67 -10.78 -3.32 10.94
N GLU A 68 -10.75 -3.65 12.22
CA GLU A 68 -9.54 -4.08 12.94
C GLU A 68 -9.00 -5.41 12.40
N GLN A 69 -9.88 -6.40 12.20
CA GLN A 69 -9.50 -7.69 11.61
C GLN A 69 -8.98 -7.55 10.17
N GLN A 70 -9.64 -6.69 9.38
CA GLN A 70 -9.18 -6.36 8.03
C GLN A 70 -7.84 -5.64 8.07
N ALA A 71 -7.63 -4.69 9.00
CA ALA A 71 -6.35 -3.99 9.14
C ALA A 71 -5.21 -4.97 9.44
N ALA A 72 -5.42 -5.96 10.32
CA ALA A 72 -4.43 -7.00 10.58
C ALA A 72 -4.12 -7.82 9.31
N THR A 73 -5.14 -8.19 8.54
CA THR A 73 -4.99 -8.94 7.28
C THR A 73 -4.26 -8.11 6.21
N ILE A 74 -4.61 -6.82 6.08
CA ILE A 74 -3.99 -5.88 5.15
C ILE A 74 -2.51 -5.69 5.49
N ALA A 75 -2.17 -5.48 6.76
CA ALA A 75 -0.79 -5.31 7.21
C ALA A 75 0.07 -6.53 6.83
N GLU A 76 -0.48 -7.73 7.03
CA GLU A 76 0.22 -8.97 6.67
C GLU A 76 0.34 -9.16 5.16
N ALA A 77 -0.71 -8.83 4.39
CA ALA A 77 -0.66 -8.84 2.93
C ALA A 77 0.39 -7.85 2.39
N VAL A 78 0.50 -6.66 2.99
CA VAL A 78 1.52 -5.64 2.64
C VAL A 78 2.95 -6.13 2.95
N ARG A 79 3.14 -6.87 4.05
CA ARG A 79 4.44 -7.51 4.38
C ARG A 79 4.87 -8.49 3.28
N LEU A 80 3.94 -9.31 2.80
CA LEU A 80 4.19 -10.30 1.75
C LEU A 80 4.35 -9.69 0.35
N LEU A 81 3.74 -8.52 0.11
CA LEU A 81 3.71 -7.89 -1.19
C LEU A 81 5.12 -7.45 -1.62
N HIS A 82 5.53 -7.89 -2.80
CA HIS A 82 6.80 -7.51 -3.44
C HIS A 82 6.88 -5.97 -3.65
N PRO A 83 8.06 -5.33 -3.65
CA PRO A 83 8.24 -3.88 -3.88
C PRO A 83 7.78 -3.34 -5.24
N ARG A 84 7.37 -4.24 -6.14
CA ARG A 84 6.76 -3.96 -7.46
C ARG A 84 5.40 -4.66 -7.62
N GLY A 85 4.83 -5.10 -6.50
CA GLY A 85 3.66 -5.95 -6.46
C GLY A 85 2.36 -5.15 -6.50
N SER A 86 1.29 -5.82 -6.92
CA SER A 86 -0.09 -5.31 -6.88
C SER A 86 -0.93 -6.06 -5.84
N ILE A 87 -1.83 -5.34 -5.20
CA ILE A 87 -2.87 -5.91 -4.35
C ILE A 87 -4.24 -5.43 -4.83
N CYS A 88 -5.13 -6.39 -5.08
CA CYS A 88 -6.50 -6.17 -5.52
C CYS A 88 -7.43 -6.65 -4.41
N TRP A 89 -8.10 -5.69 -3.77
CA TRP A 89 -8.95 -5.94 -2.62
C TRP A 89 -10.42 -5.73 -2.99
N GLN A 90 -11.14 -6.84 -3.14
CA GLN A 90 -12.51 -6.84 -3.63
C GLN A 90 -13.51 -6.86 -2.47
N VAL A 91 -14.30 -5.79 -2.33
CA VAL A 91 -15.27 -5.64 -1.25
C VAL A 91 -16.61 -5.06 -1.74
N GLY A 92 -17.67 -5.52 -1.10
CA GLY A 92 -19.02 -5.00 -1.27
C GLY A 92 -19.39 -3.96 -0.21
N ASN A 93 -20.61 -4.05 0.27
CA ASN A 93 -21.14 -3.16 1.30
C ASN A 93 -21.62 -3.96 2.51
N GLY A 94 -21.38 -3.44 3.71
CA GLY A 94 -22.05 -3.86 4.93
C GLY A 94 -23.42 -3.21 5.05
N ILE A 95 -24.33 -3.82 5.80
CA ILE A 95 -25.61 -3.22 6.19
C ILE A 95 -25.75 -3.31 7.71
N GLU A 96 -25.94 -2.16 8.36
CA GLU A 96 -26.19 -2.07 9.79
C GLU A 96 -27.35 -1.10 9.99
N GLU A 97 -28.38 -1.55 10.72
CA GLU A 97 -29.62 -0.79 11.00
C GLU A 97 -30.31 -0.15 9.77
N GLY A 98 -30.08 -0.69 8.57
CA GLY A 98 -30.64 -0.19 7.31
C GLY A 98 -29.77 0.83 6.58
N GLU A 99 -28.68 1.29 7.20
CA GLU A 99 -27.63 2.08 6.57
C GLU A 99 -26.66 1.18 5.78
N VAL A 100 -26.14 1.71 4.67
CA VAL A 100 -25.18 1.02 3.81
C VAL A 100 -23.79 1.53 4.11
N PHE A 101 -22.89 0.61 4.48
CA PHE A 101 -21.49 0.91 4.77
C PHE A 101 -20.62 0.46 3.61
N PRO A 102 -20.10 1.38 2.78
CA PRO A 102 -19.19 1.05 1.69
C PRO A 102 -17.83 0.64 2.25
N LEU A 103 -17.56 -0.66 2.22
CA LEU A 103 -16.39 -1.24 2.90
C LEU A 103 -15.09 -0.78 2.25
N ASP A 104 -15.09 -0.46 0.95
CA ASP A 104 -13.95 0.11 0.26
C ASP A 104 -13.57 1.49 0.80
N ILE A 105 -14.55 2.33 1.13
CA ILE A 105 -14.29 3.64 1.74
C ILE A 105 -13.68 3.48 3.14
N LEU A 106 -14.20 2.54 3.93
CA LEU A 106 -13.71 2.28 5.29
C LEU A 106 -12.29 1.68 5.30
N LEU A 107 -11.98 0.83 4.33
CA LEU A 107 -10.69 0.14 4.24
C LEU A 107 -9.62 0.95 3.48
N TYR A 108 -9.99 1.88 2.61
CA TYR A 108 -9.04 2.68 1.82
C TYR A 108 -7.94 3.33 2.69
N PRO A 109 -8.23 3.99 3.83
CA PRO A 109 -7.20 4.57 4.70
C PRO A 109 -6.18 3.54 5.20
N LYS A 110 -6.60 2.30 5.48
CA LYS A 110 -5.70 1.25 5.96
C LYS A 110 -4.60 0.91 4.95
N PHE A 111 -4.92 0.94 3.65
CA PHE A 111 -3.90 0.78 2.61
C PHE A 111 -3.00 2.02 2.49
N LYS A 112 -3.56 3.22 2.73
CA LYS A 112 -2.80 4.48 2.71
C LYS A 112 -1.83 4.60 3.87
N ASP A 113 -2.18 4.10 5.04
CA ASP A 113 -1.31 4.03 6.23
C ASP A 113 -0.03 3.20 5.93
N HIS A 114 -0.11 2.26 5.00
CA HIS A 114 1.00 1.46 4.50
C HIS A 114 1.75 2.07 3.30
N GLY A 115 1.44 3.31 2.92
CA GLY A 115 2.09 4.02 1.81
C GLY A 115 1.70 3.52 0.41
N LEU A 116 0.72 2.62 0.29
CA LEU A 116 0.31 2.10 -1.00
C LEU A 116 -0.35 3.18 -1.87
N LYS A 117 -0.17 3.07 -3.19
CA LYS A 117 -0.75 3.98 -4.18
C LYS A 117 -1.92 3.30 -4.89
N LEU A 118 -3.11 3.91 -4.82
CA LEU A 118 -4.27 3.42 -5.56
C LEU A 118 -4.04 3.68 -7.04
N ARG A 119 -4.20 2.65 -7.88
CA ARG A 119 -4.19 2.78 -9.34
C ARG A 119 -5.59 2.94 -9.88
N ASN A 120 -6.52 2.10 -9.42
CA ASN A 120 -7.94 2.23 -9.75
C ASN A 120 -8.83 1.76 -8.60
N ARG A 121 -9.96 2.44 -8.45
CA ARG A 121 -11.16 1.90 -7.81
C ARG A 121 -12.03 1.33 -8.92
N ILE A 122 -12.02 0.02 -9.09
CA ILE A 122 -12.77 -0.66 -10.14
C ILE A 122 -14.17 -0.95 -9.60
N VAL A 123 -15.20 -0.61 -10.37
CA VAL A 123 -16.59 -0.93 -10.04
C VAL A 123 -17.03 -2.12 -10.87
N TRP A 124 -17.26 -3.25 -10.20
CA TRP A 124 -17.76 -4.46 -10.84
C TRP A 124 -19.28 -4.52 -10.70
N THR A 125 -19.99 -4.36 -11.81
CA THR A 125 -21.45 -4.45 -11.85
C THR A 125 -21.93 -5.84 -12.22
N PHE A 126 -23.08 -6.24 -11.69
CA PHE A 126 -23.70 -7.54 -11.96
C PHE A 126 -25.23 -7.44 -12.00
N GLY A 127 -25.87 -8.30 -12.80
CA GLY A 127 -27.32 -8.24 -13.05
C GLY A 127 -28.20 -8.97 -12.03
N HIS A 128 -27.64 -9.85 -11.20
CA HIS A 128 -28.38 -10.72 -10.29
C HIS A 128 -28.35 -10.23 -8.84
N GLY A 129 -29.23 -10.75 -7.97
CA GLY A 129 -29.21 -10.47 -6.52
C GLY A 129 -30.58 -10.08 -5.96
N LEU A 130 -30.64 -9.96 -4.63
CA LEU A 130 -31.88 -9.60 -3.91
C LEU A 130 -32.29 -8.16 -4.21
N HIS A 131 -33.60 -7.90 -4.22
CA HIS A 131 -34.16 -6.57 -4.39
C HIS A 131 -34.36 -5.88 -3.05
N CYS A 132 -33.93 -4.63 -2.97
CA CYS A 132 -34.18 -3.78 -1.81
C CYS A 132 -35.53 -3.08 -1.96
N GLN A 133 -36.30 -2.98 -0.87
CA GLN A 133 -37.57 -2.24 -0.86
C GLN A 133 -37.42 -0.77 -0.44
N LYS A 134 -36.44 -0.47 0.42
CA LYS A 134 -36.26 0.87 1.03
C LYS A 134 -35.13 1.70 0.40
N ARG A 135 -34.45 1.15 -0.61
CA ARG A 135 -33.29 1.77 -1.29
C ARG A 135 -33.05 1.12 -2.65
N LEU A 136 -32.19 1.72 -3.45
CA LEU A 136 -31.71 1.08 -4.68
C LEU A 136 -30.99 -0.23 -4.35
N SER A 137 -31.24 -1.24 -5.18
CA SER A 137 -30.66 -2.56 -5.01
C SER A 137 -29.16 -2.51 -5.29
N GLY A 138 -28.34 -3.05 -4.38
CA GLY A 138 -26.90 -3.17 -4.60
C GLY A 138 -26.64 -4.11 -5.78
N ARG A 139 -26.07 -3.55 -6.85
CA ARG A 139 -25.72 -4.27 -8.10
C ARG A 139 -24.27 -4.00 -8.50
N HIS A 140 -23.44 -3.78 -7.50
CA HIS A 140 -22.02 -3.60 -7.69
C HIS A 140 -21.24 -4.01 -6.45
N GLU A 141 -20.00 -4.39 -6.71
CA GLU A 141 -18.92 -4.47 -5.73
C GLU A 141 -17.75 -3.66 -6.26
N THR A 142 -16.76 -3.45 -5.41
CA THR A 142 -15.60 -2.62 -5.74
C THR A 142 -14.32 -3.42 -5.57
N ILE A 143 -13.33 -3.12 -6.41
CA ILE A 143 -11.97 -3.64 -6.26
C ILE A 143 -11.05 -2.44 -6.11
N LEU A 144 -10.40 -2.34 -4.96
CA LEU A 144 -9.31 -1.39 -4.75
C LEU A 144 -8.02 -2.03 -5.27
N TRP A 145 -7.50 -1.52 -6.38
CA TRP A 145 -6.22 -1.94 -6.91
C TRP A 145 -5.13 -0.97 -6.47
N PHE A 146 -4.24 -1.46 -5.60
CA PHE A 146 -3.07 -0.73 -5.13
C PHE A 146 -1.78 -1.35 -5.65
N THR A 147 -0.73 -0.54 -5.72
CA THR A 147 0.66 -1.01 -5.93
C THR A 147 1.54 -0.60 -4.76
N LYS A 148 2.43 -1.50 -4.37
CA LYS A 148 3.63 -1.18 -3.59
C LYS A 148 4.68 -0.87 -4.63
N ASP A 149 4.95 0.40 -4.86
CA ASP A 149 5.98 0.81 -5.80
C ASP A 149 7.01 1.62 -5.03
N ALA A 150 7.96 0.88 -4.46
CA ALA A 150 9.08 1.46 -3.72
C ALA A 150 9.93 2.34 -4.65
N VAL A 151 9.99 2.01 -5.94
CA VAL A 151 10.71 2.80 -6.95
C VAL A 151 9.96 4.10 -7.22
N GLU A 152 8.65 4.09 -7.42
CA GLU A 152 7.88 5.34 -7.52
C GLU A 152 7.90 6.15 -6.22
N SER A 153 7.92 5.51 -5.06
CA SER A 153 8.05 6.22 -3.77
C SER A 153 9.45 6.84 -3.62
N LEU A 154 10.49 6.16 -4.08
CA LEU A 154 11.87 6.67 -4.16
C LEU A 154 12.01 7.74 -5.23
N ILE A 155 11.34 7.60 -6.38
CA ILE A 155 11.30 8.58 -7.46
C ILE A 155 10.55 9.81 -6.98
N GLU A 156 9.40 9.70 -6.33
CA GLU A 156 8.65 10.81 -5.73
C GLU A 156 9.50 11.51 -4.66
N ALA A 157 10.12 10.77 -3.74
CA ALA A 157 11.06 11.33 -2.77
C ALA A 157 12.26 12.02 -3.43
N SER A 158 12.78 11.46 -4.53
CA SER A 158 13.89 12.04 -5.31
C SER A 158 13.45 13.24 -6.12
N LEU A 159 12.24 13.24 -6.69
CA LEU A 159 11.64 14.33 -7.45
C LEU A 159 11.33 15.51 -6.54
N THR A 160 10.75 15.27 -5.36
CA THR A 160 10.64 16.29 -4.31
C THR A 160 12.01 16.86 -3.95
N SER A 161 13.04 16.00 -3.82
CA SER A 161 14.42 16.45 -3.57
C SER A 161 15.03 17.23 -4.74
N ILE A 162 14.65 16.92 -5.99
CA ILE A 162 15.11 17.59 -7.21
C ILE A 162 14.37 18.92 -7.45
N GLU A 163 13.08 19.00 -7.12
CA GLU A 163 12.28 20.23 -7.13
C GLU A 163 12.83 21.22 -6.10
N VAL A 164 13.23 20.72 -4.92
CA VAL A 164 14.02 21.47 -3.92
C VAL A 164 15.34 21.99 -4.51
N ALA A 165 15.97 21.24 -5.42
CA ALA A 165 17.23 21.64 -6.06
C ALA A 165 17.05 22.58 -7.28
N LYS A 166 15.84 22.71 -7.86
CA LYS A 166 15.58 23.47 -9.10
C LYS A 166 14.89 24.82 -8.91
N GLY A 167 14.79 25.34 -7.68
CA GLY A 167 14.65 26.78 -7.50
C GLY A 167 13.23 27.34 -7.62
N GLN A 168 12.28 26.76 -6.92
CA GLN A 168 11.33 27.60 -6.20
C GLN A 168 11.87 27.77 -4.79
N LYS A 169 12.34 28.98 -4.46
CA LYS A 169 12.63 29.39 -3.08
C LYS A 169 11.31 29.44 -2.32
N ASP A 170 10.80 28.28 -1.94
CA ASP A 170 9.90 28.20 -0.82
C ASP A 170 10.79 28.23 0.44
N SER A 171 10.73 29.33 1.17
CA SER A 171 11.52 29.56 2.38
C SER A 171 11.30 28.48 3.45
N GLU A 172 10.21 27.71 3.35
CA GLU A 172 9.84 26.68 4.31
C GLU A 172 10.04 25.24 3.81
N ALA A 173 10.36 25.01 2.52
CA ALA A 173 10.43 23.65 1.98
C ALA A 173 11.46 22.75 2.69
N ALA A 174 12.64 23.30 3.01
CA ALA A 174 13.66 22.57 3.76
C ALA A 174 13.20 22.23 5.19
N LEU A 175 12.49 23.16 5.84
CA LEU A 175 11.93 22.97 7.18
C LEU A 175 10.81 21.92 7.19
N LYS A 176 9.93 21.96 6.18
CA LYS A 176 8.85 20.98 6.01
C LYS A 176 9.39 19.57 5.76
N ALA A 177 10.38 19.42 4.89
CA ALA A 177 11.02 18.13 4.64
C ALA A 177 11.69 17.55 5.90
N LEU A 178 12.37 18.39 6.69
CA LEU A 178 12.95 17.99 7.98
C LEU A 178 11.87 17.60 9.01
N SER A 179 10.76 18.32 9.05
CA SER A 179 9.62 18.02 9.94
C SER A 179 8.95 16.67 9.62
N GLU A 180 8.79 16.36 8.33
CA GLU A 180 8.25 15.07 7.88
C GLU A 180 9.20 13.91 8.20
N ALA A 181 10.51 14.09 8.00
CA ALA A 181 11.52 13.10 8.37
C ALA A 181 11.56 12.87 9.89
N ASN A 182 11.51 13.94 10.69
CA ASN A 182 11.48 13.87 12.15
C ASN A 182 10.24 13.11 12.64
N SER A 183 9.06 13.39 12.07
CA SER A 183 7.81 12.71 12.46
C SER A 183 7.87 11.19 12.21
N LYS A 184 8.51 10.77 11.11
CA LYS A 184 8.72 9.35 10.80
C LYS A 184 9.75 8.67 11.71
N LEU A 185 10.77 9.40 12.18
CA LEU A 185 11.76 8.86 13.11
C LEU A 185 11.17 8.72 14.52
N VAL A 186 10.39 9.70 14.96
CA VAL A 186 9.70 9.68 16.27
C VAL A 186 8.70 8.52 16.37
N SER A 187 8.06 8.13 15.28
CA SER A 187 7.08 7.03 15.27
C SER A 187 7.71 5.62 15.27
N VAL A 188 9.04 5.50 15.19
CA VAL A 188 9.73 4.21 15.25
C VAL A 188 9.75 3.69 16.69
N ASP A 189 8.95 2.66 16.96
CA ASP A 189 8.96 1.92 18.22
C ASP A 189 9.96 0.76 18.20
N LEU A 190 11.09 0.94 18.88
CA LEU A 190 12.14 -0.08 18.97
C LEU A 190 11.86 -1.17 20.01
N THR A 191 10.85 -1.01 20.87
CA THR A 191 10.53 -2.00 21.92
C THR A 191 10.08 -3.35 21.34
N ARG A 192 9.65 -3.36 20.08
CA ARG A 192 9.17 -4.53 19.34
C ARG A 192 10.20 -5.13 18.37
N ALA A 193 11.43 -4.58 18.33
CA ALA A 193 12.46 -5.04 17.41
C ALA A 193 13.05 -6.41 17.85
N GLY A 194 13.22 -7.32 16.89
CA GLY A 194 13.86 -8.62 17.13
C GLY A 194 15.37 -8.49 17.34
N VAL A 195 15.94 -9.29 18.24
CA VAL A 195 17.38 -9.20 18.62
C VAL A 195 18.33 -9.30 17.41
N GLY A 196 17.97 -10.10 16.40
CA GLY A 196 18.76 -10.25 15.16
C GLY A 196 18.80 -8.99 14.27
N THR A 197 17.92 -8.01 14.48
CA THR A 197 17.88 -6.78 13.67
C THR A 197 18.67 -5.62 14.30
N TYR A 198 19.15 -5.77 15.54
CA TYR A 198 19.79 -4.68 16.30
C TYR A 198 21.04 -4.13 15.63
N VAL A 199 21.86 -4.98 15.01
CA VAL A 199 23.07 -4.55 14.28
C VAL A 199 22.70 -3.70 13.07
N GLY A 200 21.65 -4.08 12.35
CA GLY A 200 21.13 -3.33 11.20
C GLY A 200 20.54 -1.99 11.63
N ILE A 201 19.72 -1.99 12.69
CA ILE A 201 19.13 -0.78 13.28
C ILE A 201 20.23 0.19 13.72
N ARG A 202 21.24 -0.30 14.43
CA ARG A 202 22.38 0.52 14.88
C ARG A 202 23.10 1.20 13.71
N LYS A 203 23.43 0.44 12.65
CA LYS A 203 24.07 1.01 11.44
C LYS A 203 23.21 2.08 10.77
N GLN A 204 21.89 1.89 10.72
CA GLN A 204 20.98 2.88 10.16
C GLN A 204 20.91 4.14 11.01
N LEU A 205 20.84 4.01 12.34
CA LEU A 205 20.87 5.15 13.25
C LEU A 205 22.18 5.94 13.16
N GLU A 206 23.32 5.26 13.10
CA GLU A 206 24.64 5.89 12.90
C GLU A 206 24.71 6.66 11.56
N ALA A 207 24.14 6.10 10.49
CA ALA A 207 24.08 6.77 9.19
C ALA A 207 23.20 8.04 9.24
N ILE A 208 22.05 7.97 9.92
CA ILE A 208 21.16 9.11 10.14
C ILE A 208 21.85 10.20 10.96
N GLU A 209 22.56 9.83 12.03
CA GLU A 209 23.30 10.77 12.88
C GLU A 209 24.40 11.50 12.09
N SER A 210 25.18 10.77 11.29
CA SER A 210 26.18 11.36 10.40
C SER A 210 25.56 12.34 9.40
N LEU A 211 24.40 12.00 8.82
CA LEU A 211 23.71 12.89 7.89
C LEU A 211 23.17 14.15 8.59
N ALA A 212 22.58 14.00 9.78
CA ALA A 212 22.12 15.12 10.60
C ALA A 212 23.28 16.05 10.99
N GLY A 213 24.45 15.49 11.33
CA GLY A 213 25.66 16.26 11.60
C GLY A 213 26.11 17.10 10.40
N LYS A 214 26.09 16.53 9.19
CA LYS A 214 26.41 17.28 7.95
C LYS A 214 25.40 18.39 7.66
N LEU A 215 24.11 18.14 7.91
CA LEU A 215 23.07 19.16 7.74
C LEU A 215 23.23 20.31 8.75
N LYS A 216 23.56 19.99 10.01
CA LYS A 216 23.83 20.98 11.05
C LYS A 216 25.05 21.84 10.71
N ALA A 217 26.15 21.23 10.26
CA ALA A 217 27.34 21.96 9.82
C ALA A 217 27.01 22.94 8.67
N LYS A 218 26.28 22.48 7.65
CA LYS A 218 25.82 23.34 6.55
C LYS A 218 24.93 24.49 7.04
N LEU A 219 24.06 24.25 8.01
CA LEU A 219 23.22 25.31 8.58
C LEU A 219 24.07 26.35 9.30
N THR A 220 25.03 25.92 10.13
CA THR A 220 25.98 26.82 10.81
C THR A 220 26.83 27.62 9.82
N ASP A 221 27.26 27.02 8.72
CA ASP A 221 27.99 27.72 7.66
C ASP A 221 27.12 28.81 6.99
N LEU A 222 25.84 28.51 6.74
CA LEU A 222 24.88 29.48 6.19
C LEU A 222 24.58 30.62 7.18
N GLU A 223 24.47 30.33 8.47
CA GLU A 223 24.30 31.33 9.54
C GLU A 223 25.54 32.22 9.69
N SER A 224 26.73 31.66 9.47
CA SER A 224 28.02 32.38 9.60
C SER A 224 28.40 33.18 8.35
N GLY A 225 27.89 32.82 7.17
CA GLY A 225 28.13 33.49 5.88
C GLY A 225 27.07 34.52 5.48
N GLY A 226 26.08 34.77 6.34
CA GLY A 226 24.97 35.71 6.13
C GLY A 226 25.10 37.04 6.89
N GLY A 227 26.32 37.47 7.22
CA GLY A 227 26.65 38.79 7.75
C GLY A 227 27.20 39.72 6.68
#